data_AF-C0ZH12-F1
#
_entry.id   AF-C0ZH12-F1
#
_cell.length_a   1.000
_cell.length_b   1.000
_cell.length_c   1.000
_cell.angle_alpha   90.00
_cell.angle_beta   90.00
_cell.angle_gamma   90.00
#
_symmetry.space_group_name_H-M   'P 1'
#
loop_
_entity.id
_entity.type
_entity.pdbx_description
1 polymer ?
#
loop_
_entity_poly.entity_id
_entity_poly.type
_entity_poly.pdbx_seq_one_letter_code
_entity_poly.pdbx_strand_id
1 'polypeptide(L)'
;MELLHCEPAQIWRYLIPQNYWMFPDEVPEDELIFHYRDHIYFVNNDGSVLSMPQPACFETLDMGTLLEYLATSDDTFDFDDEGEFDYGHVLKRMGYIVPVRDKREKATYQIEIINTALPKAHGTRYEMKQVTFAFALYHALMRCHELNAKTDWEYEHEVKRIAVVQAKRSGKVQVNL
;
A
#
# COMPACT_ATOMS: atom_id res chain seq x y z
N MET A 1 2.04 9.34 10.67
CA MET A 1 3.09 8.81 9.80
C MET A 1 3.07 9.60 8.53
N GLU A 2 4.19 10.25 8.21
CA GLU A 2 4.42 10.83 6.88
C GLU A 2 4.70 9.68 5.91
N LEU A 3 4.11 9.73 4.72
CA LEU A 3 4.17 8.66 3.72
C LEU A 3 4.76 9.12 2.39
N LEU A 4 4.81 10.43 2.14
CA LEU A 4 5.32 11.04 0.90
C LEU A 4 6.78 10.70 0.56
N HIS A 5 7.56 10.30 1.56
CA HIS A 5 8.99 9.99 1.42
C HIS A 5 9.29 8.58 1.91
N CYS A 6 8.28 7.72 2.01
CA CYS A 6 8.50 6.31 2.28
C CYS A 6 8.93 5.63 0.98
N GLU A 7 9.93 4.77 1.08
CA GLU A 7 10.30 3.88 -0.02
C GLU A 7 9.09 3.03 -0.45
N PRO A 8 8.94 2.72 -1.75
CA PRO A 8 7.78 2.00 -2.26
C PRO A 8 7.51 0.68 -1.53
N ALA A 9 8.55 -0.14 -1.34
CA ALA A 9 8.43 -1.40 -0.62
C ALA A 9 7.96 -1.23 0.83
N GLN A 10 8.25 -0.09 1.48
CA GLN A 10 7.76 0.18 2.83
C GLN A 10 6.24 0.42 2.86
N ILE A 11 5.66 1.04 1.82
CA ILE A 11 4.21 1.17 1.65
C ILE A 11 3.57 -0.21 1.56
N TRP A 12 4.13 -1.08 0.72
CA TRP A 12 3.67 -2.46 0.56
C TRP A 12 3.76 -3.26 1.85
N ARG A 13 4.86 -3.14 2.61
CA ARG A 13 5.02 -3.81 3.91
C ARG A 13 3.99 -3.38 4.96
N TYR A 14 3.44 -2.17 4.86
CA TYR A 14 2.34 -1.74 5.74
C TYR A 14 0.99 -2.38 5.39
N LEU A 15 0.84 -2.85 4.15
CA LEU A 15 -0.37 -3.50 3.64
C LEU A 15 -0.27 -5.02 3.74
N ILE A 16 0.81 -5.60 3.22
CA ILE A 16 0.97 -7.04 3.04
C ILE A 16 1.43 -7.66 4.36
N PRO A 17 0.65 -8.57 4.96
CA PRO A 17 1.07 -9.28 6.16
C PRO A 17 2.38 -10.08 5.94
N GLN A 18 3.23 -10.14 6.96
CA GLN A 18 4.55 -10.78 6.89
C GLN A 18 4.52 -12.25 6.48
N ASN A 19 3.43 -12.97 6.79
CA ASN A 19 3.30 -14.38 6.42
C ASN A 19 3.11 -14.61 4.90
N TYR A 20 3.01 -13.54 4.11
CA TYR A 20 3.01 -13.58 2.65
C TYR A 20 4.36 -13.16 2.04
N TRP A 21 5.29 -12.64 2.84
CA TRP A 21 6.58 -12.18 2.34
C TRP A 21 7.45 -13.38 1.99
N MET A 22 8.17 -13.29 0.88
CA MET A 22 9.10 -14.31 0.42
C MET A 22 10.53 -13.79 0.59
N PHE A 23 11.43 -14.67 1.02
CA PHE A 23 12.87 -14.40 1.16
C PHE A 23 13.21 -13.09 1.93
N PRO A 24 12.59 -12.81 3.10
CA PRO A 24 12.74 -11.53 3.79
C PRO A 24 14.17 -11.23 4.27
N ASP A 25 15.02 -12.24 4.36
CA ASP A 25 16.43 -12.12 4.76
C ASP A 25 17.40 -11.97 3.57
N GLU A 26 16.92 -12.18 2.33
CA GLU A 26 17.72 -12.11 1.10
C GLU A 26 17.37 -10.90 0.23
N VAL A 27 16.09 -10.48 0.23
CA VAL A 27 15.60 -9.33 -0.54
C VAL A 27 16.05 -8.02 0.12
N PRO A 28 16.58 -7.03 -0.65
CA PRO A 28 16.92 -5.71 -0.14
C PRO A 28 15.77 -5.01 0.62
N GLU A 29 16.11 -4.13 1.57
CA GLU A 29 15.11 -3.42 2.37
C GLU A 29 14.19 -2.50 1.54
N ASP A 30 14.68 -1.99 0.40
CA ASP A 30 13.96 -1.13 -0.54
C ASP A 30 13.13 -1.91 -1.58
N GLU A 31 13.19 -3.24 -1.58
CA GLU A 31 12.41 -4.13 -2.45
C GLU A 31 11.47 -5.02 -1.63
N LEU A 32 10.50 -5.68 -2.26
CA LEU A 32 9.65 -6.67 -1.58
C LEU A 32 9.17 -7.73 -2.57
N ILE A 33 9.37 -9.00 -2.20
CA ILE A 33 8.73 -10.13 -2.89
C ILE A 33 7.66 -10.70 -1.96
N PHE A 34 6.45 -10.91 -2.47
CA PHE A 34 5.39 -11.53 -1.70
C PHE A 34 4.46 -12.37 -2.58
N HIS A 35 3.88 -13.42 -2.00
CA HIS A 35 2.85 -14.20 -2.67
C HIS A 35 1.47 -13.77 -2.16
N TYR A 36 0.50 -13.67 -3.07
CA TYR A 36 -0.88 -13.39 -2.68
C TYR A 36 -1.84 -14.07 -3.65
N ARG A 37 -2.74 -14.88 -3.11
CA ARG A 37 -3.62 -15.78 -3.89
C ARG A 37 -2.79 -16.66 -4.82
N ASP A 38 -3.02 -16.58 -6.12
CA ASP A 38 -2.42 -17.44 -7.14
C ASP A 38 -1.24 -16.75 -7.87
N HIS A 39 -0.69 -15.68 -7.30
CA HIS A 39 0.40 -14.89 -7.91
C HIS A 39 1.52 -14.59 -6.92
N ILE A 40 2.70 -14.35 -7.48
CA ILE A 40 3.86 -13.75 -6.80
C ILE A 40 4.04 -12.34 -7.36
N TYR A 41 4.30 -11.38 -6.47
CA TYR A 41 4.50 -9.97 -6.78
C TYR A 41 5.93 -9.58 -6.41
N PHE A 42 6.55 -8.79 -7.27
CA PHE A 42 7.87 -8.22 -7.09
C PHE A 42 7.73 -6.70 -7.10
N VAL A 43 8.07 -6.08 -5.99
CA VAL A 43 8.11 -4.63 -5.84
C VAL A 43 9.57 -4.22 -5.89
N ASN A 44 9.94 -3.46 -6.91
CA ASN A 44 11.29 -2.97 -7.08
C ASN A 44 11.48 -1.64 -6.33
N ASN A 45 12.74 -1.24 -6.17
CA ASN A 45 13.09 -0.03 -5.42
C ASN A 45 12.59 1.28 -6.06
N ASP A 46 12.41 1.30 -7.38
CA ASP A 46 11.85 2.42 -8.14
C ASP A 46 10.32 2.51 -8.05
N GLY A 47 9.67 1.53 -7.41
CA GLY A 47 8.23 1.46 -7.23
C GLY A 47 7.50 0.69 -8.32
N SER A 48 8.20 0.23 -9.36
CA SER A 48 7.63 -0.68 -10.35
C SER A 48 7.20 -1.99 -9.70
N VAL A 49 6.13 -2.56 -10.23
CA VAL A 49 5.59 -3.83 -9.73
C VAL A 49 5.50 -4.81 -10.90
N LEU A 50 5.99 -6.02 -10.66
CA LEU A 50 5.79 -7.16 -11.55
C LEU A 50 4.89 -8.18 -10.84
N SER A 51 4.15 -8.95 -11.62
CA SER A 51 3.47 -10.15 -11.10
C SER A 51 3.65 -11.33 -12.03
N MET A 52 3.69 -12.53 -11.47
CA MET A 52 3.68 -13.78 -12.22
C MET A 52 2.74 -14.77 -11.55
N PRO A 53 2.18 -15.75 -12.30
CA PRO A 53 1.46 -16.86 -11.70
C PRO A 53 2.32 -17.62 -10.69
N GLN A 54 1.72 -18.02 -9.58
CA GLN A 54 2.41 -18.76 -8.54
C GLN A 54 2.74 -20.18 -9.05
N PRO A 55 4.02 -20.60 -9.07
CA PRO A 55 4.40 -21.96 -9.45
C PRO A 55 3.95 -22.99 -8.41
N ALA A 56 3.69 -24.23 -8.84
CA ALA A 56 3.11 -25.27 -7.99
C ALA A 56 3.93 -25.61 -6.73
N CYS A 57 5.25 -25.43 -6.78
CA CYS A 57 6.17 -25.73 -5.68
C CYS A 57 6.75 -24.47 -5.00
N PHE A 58 6.04 -23.33 -5.05
CA PHE A 58 6.57 -22.04 -4.60
C PHE A 58 7.06 -22.04 -3.14
N GLU A 59 6.47 -22.84 -2.25
CA GLU A 59 6.88 -22.94 -0.84
C GLU A 59 8.29 -23.51 -0.65
N THR A 60 8.80 -24.24 -1.65
CA THR A 60 10.14 -24.87 -1.61
C THR A 60 11.14 -24.23 -2.58
N LEU A 61 10.73 -23.18 -3.30
CA LEU A 61 11.63 -22.49 -4.22
C LEU A 61 12.66 -21.67 -3.43
N ASP A 62 13.89 -21.66 -3.92
CA ASP A 62 14.87 -20.66 -3.54
C ASP A 62 14.72 -19.39 -4.39
N MET A 63 15.32 -18.28 -3.93
CA MET A 63 15.20 -16.99 -4.60
C MET A 63 15.77 -17.01 -6.02
N GLY A 64 16.90 -17.70 -6.24
CA GLY A 64 17.53 -17.80 -7.55
C GLY A 64 16.61 -18.43 -8.59
N THR A 65 16.00 -19.57 -8.25
CA THR A 65 15.04 -20.27 -9.10
C THR A 65 13.79 -19.44 -9.36
N LEU A 66 13.31 -18.67 -8.36
CA LEU A 66 12.18 -17.76 -8.57
C LEU A 66 12.52 -16.66 -9.59
N LEU A 67 13.72 -16.07 -9.51
CA LEU A 67 14.16 -15.04 -10.45
C LEU A 67 14.35 -15.62 -11.87
N GLU A 68 14.82 -16.87 -11.99
CA GLU A 68 14.85 -17.56 -13.28
C GLU A 68 13.45 -17.74 -13.88
N TYR A 69 12.44 -18.10 -13.07
CA TYR A 69 11.06 -18.16 -13.55
C TYR A 69 10.55 -16.78 -13.96
N LEU A 70 10.80 -15.74 -13.17
CA LEU A 70 10.40 -14.37 -13.52
C LEU A 70 10.96 -13.96 -14.89
N ALA A 71 12.23 -14.27 -15.16
CA ALA A 71 12.91 -13.93 -16.41
C ALA A 71 12.48 -14.77 -17.62
N THR A 72 11.85 -15.93 -17.41
CA THR A 72 11.51 -16.88 -18.48
C THR A 72 10.01 -17.12 -18.66
N SER A 73 9.18 -16.62 -17.74
CA SER A 73 7.74 -16.77 -17.78
C SER A 73 7.12 -15.85 -18.82
N ASP A 74 6.39 -16.45 -19.78
CA ASP A 74 5.58 -15.71 -20.76
C ASP A 74 4.34 -15.05 -20.11
N ASP A 75 3.99 -15.47 -18.89
CA ASP A 75 2.81 -14.98 -18.14
C ASP A 75 3.19 -13.90 -17.11
N THR A 76 4.41 -13.36 -17.17
CA THR A 76 4.79 -12.21 -16.34
C THR A 76 4.05 -10.97 -16.80
N PHE A 77 3.48 -10.23 -15.86
CA PHE A 77 2.79 -8.98 -16.08
C PHE A 77 3.55 -7.85 -15.42
N ASP A 78 4.04 -6.92 -16.24
CA ASP A 78 4.64 -5.66 -15.82
C ASP A 78 3.58 -4.57 -15.81
N PHE A 79 3.37 -3.95 -14.65
CA PHE A 79 2.36 -2.91 -14.49
C PHE A 79 2.77 -1.59 -15.18
N ASP A 80 4.07 -1.29 -15.26
CA ASP A 80 4.54 -0.05 -15.86
C ASP A 80 4.41 -0.08 -17.39
N ASP A 81 4.67 -1.22 -18.01
CA ASP A 81 4.48 -1.43 -19.46
C ASP A 81 3.03 -1.18 -19.91
N GLU A 82 2.09 -1.33 -18.99
CA GLU A 82 0.65 -1.21 -19.23
C GLU A 82 0.09 0.13 -18.74
N GLY A 83 0.97 1.03 -18.28
CA GLY A 83 0.61 2.36 -17.81
C GLY A 83 -0.05 2.38 -16.42
N GLU A 84 0.14 1.34 -15.62
CA GLU A 84 -0.54 1.09 -14.35
C GLU A 84 0.34 1.47 -13.14
N PHE A 85 0.65 2.76 -12.98
CA PHE A 85 1.69 3.22 -12.05
C PHE A 85 1.27 3.38 -10.58
N ASP A 86 -0.04 3.45 -10.27
CA ASP A 86 -0.49 3.75 -8.91
C ASP A 86 -0.81 2.50 -8.08
N TYR A 87 -0.47 2.53 -6.79
CA TYR A 87 -0.72 1.43 -5.84
C TYR A 87 -2.19 0.98 -5.83
N GLY A 88 -3.15 1.89 -5.95
CA GLY A 88 -4.57 1.57 -5.91
C GLY A 88 -5.00 0.71 -7.09
N HIS A 89 -4.41 0.94 -8.27
CA HIS A 89 -4.63 0.09 -9.44
C HIS A 89 -4.08 -1.31 -9.22
N VAL A 90 -2.82 -1.43 -8.77
CA VAL A 90 -2.17 -2.73 -8.48
C VAL A 90 -2.99 -3.51 -7.44
N LEU A 91 -3.40 -2.86 -6.34
CA LEU A 91 -4.23 -3.46 -5.29
C LEU A 91 -5.58 -3.96 -5.82
N LYS A 92 -6.21 -3.18 -6.71
CA LYS A 92 -7.49 -3.53 -7.34
C LYS A 92 -7.34 -4.74 -8.26
N ARG A 93 -6.28 -4.79 -9.08
CA ARG A 93 -6.00 -5.92 -9.98
C ARG A 93 -5.65 -7.20 -9.22
N MET A 94 -4.84 -7.09 -8.17
CA MET A 94 -4.59 -8.18 -7.22
C MET A 94 -5.89 -8.66 -6.53
N GLY A 95 -6.92 -7.82 -6.52
CA GLY A 95 -8.16 -8.02 -5.78
C GLY A 95 -7.91 -8.10 -4.27
N TYR A 96 -6.92 -7.34 -3.79
CA TYR A 96 -6.45 -7.38 -2.42
C TYR A 96 -7.59 -7.13 -1.41
N ILE A 97 -7.65 -7.99 -0.40
CA ILE A 97 -8.61 -7.86 0.70
C ILE A 97 -7.83 -7.46 1.95
N VAL A 98 -8.04 -6.22 2.40
CA VAL A 98 -7.39 -5.71 3.61
C VAL A 98 -7.88 -6.46 4.86
N PRO A 99 -6.97 -7.00 5.69
CA PRO A 99 -7.36 -7.70 6.92
C PRO A 99 -8.00 -6.76 7.94
N VAL A 100 -9.23 -7.09 8.38
CA VAL A 100 -9.99 -6.31 9.40
C VAL A 100 -10.11 -6.99 10.76
N ARG A 101 -9.73 -8.28 10.84
CA ARG A 101 -9.88 -9.12 12.04
C ARG A 101 -8.77 -8.96 13.06
N ASP A 102 -7.73 -8.21 12.73
CA ASP A 102 -6.57 -8.09 13.59
C ASP A 102 -6.95 -7.37 14.89
N LYS A 103 -6.62 -7.96 16.05
CA LYS A 103 -6.89 -7.39 17.38
C LYS A 103 -6.04 -6.16 17.71
N ARG A 104 -5.25 -5.68 16.74
CA ARG A 104 -4.44 -4.46 16.84
C ARG A 104 -5.33 -3.28 17.22
N GLU A 105 -4.73 -2.32 17.93
CA GLU A 105 -5.42 -1.11 18.40
C GLU A 105 -6.07 -0.38 17.22
N LYS A 106 -7.40 -0.46 17.16
CA LYS A 106 -8.20 0.36 16.26
C LYS A 106 -8.11 1.80 16.75
N ALA A 107 -7.89 2.72 15.81
CA ALA A 107 -7.81 4.14 16.10
C ALA A 107 -8.64 4.95 15.11
N THR A 108 -8.86 6.21 15.44
CA THR A 108 -9.32 7.19 14.44
C THR A 108 -8.08 7.77 13.75
N TYR A 109 -8.04 7.65 12.43
CA TYR A 109 -6.96 8.19 11.61
C TYR A 109 -7.44 9.39 10.79
N GLN A 110 -6.67 10.48 10.82
CA GLN A 110 -6.78 11.58 9.89
C GLN A 110 -5.84 11.31 8.71
N ILE A 111 -6.40 11.34 7.50
CA ILE A 111 -5.71 11.09 6.24
C ILE A 111 -5.59 12.42 5.50
N GLU A 112 -4.40 12.69 4.97
CA GLU A 112 -4.09 13.82 4.11
C GLU A 112 -3.53 13.30 2.79
N ILE A 113 -4.22 13.61 1.70
CA ILE A 113 -3.81 13.35 0.32
C ILE A 113 -3.51 14.69 -0.33
N ILE A 114 -2.43 14.77 -1.10
CA ILE A 114 -2.05 15.96 -1.85
C ILE A 114 -2.02 15.67 -3.35
N ASN A 115 -2.24 16.69 -4.16
CA ASN A 115 -1.86 16.70 -5.56
C ASN A 115 -0.38 17.11 -5.64
N THR A 116 0.48 16.29 -6.22
CA THR A 116 1.94 16.50 -6.22
C THR A 116 2.35 17.71 -7.07
N ALA A 117 1.61 18.01 -8.14
CA ALA A 117 1.83 19.18 -8.98
C ALA A 117 1.43 20.50 -8.29
N LEU A 118 0.37 20.48 -7.44
CA LEU A 118 -0.10 21.65 -6.69
C LEU A 118 -0.40 21.32 -5.20
N PRO A 119 0.63 21.00 -4.38
CA PRO A 119 0.43 20.46 -3.02
C PRO A 119 -0.32 21.38 -2.06
N LYS A 120 -0.28 22.69 -2.29
CA LYS A 120 -0.88 23.71 -1.41
C LYS A 120 -2.31 24.12 -1.79
N ALA A 121 -2.78 23.76 -2.99
CA ALA A 121 -4.06 24.23 -3.52
C ALA A 121 -5.16 23.16 -3.50
N HIS A 122 -4.81 21.87 -3.63
CA HIS A 122 -5.77 20.79 -3.84
C HIS A 122 -5.52 19.56 -2.96
N GLY A 123 -5.37 19.77 -1.65
CA GLY A 123 -5.27 18.68 -0.67
C GLY A 123 -6.65 18.15 -0.23
N THR A 124 -6.82 16.83 -0.17
CA THR A 124 -8.00 16.18 0.42
C THR A 124 -7.67 15.73 1.84
N ARG A 125 -8.53 16.07 2.81
CA ARG A 125 -8.40 15.62 4.21
C ARG A 125 -9.69 14.99 4.71
N TYR A 126 -9.60 13.85 5.36
CA TYR A 126 -10.74 13.15 5.94
C TYR A 126 -10.33 12.26 7.11
N GLU A 127 -11.32 11.79 7.89
CA GLU A 127 -11.11 10.90 9.02
C GLU A 127 -11.74 9.53 8.80
N MET A 128 -11.04 8.48 9.23
CA MET A 128 -11.56 7.13 9.32
C MET A 128 -11.57 6.70 10.78
N LYS A 129 -12.76 6.37 11.30
CA LYS A 129 -12.97 6.11 12.73
C LYS A 129 -12.85 4.62 13.04
N GLN A 130 -12.11 4.29 14.09
CA GLN A 130 -12.04 2.93 14.66
C GLN A 130 -11.64 1.86 13.64
N VAL A 131 -10.61 2.16 12.84
CA VAL A 131 -10.04 1.24 11.85
C VAL A 131 -8.60 0.88 12.21
N THR A 132 -8.03 -0.13 11.56
CA THR A 132 -6.59 -0.42 11.64
C THR A 132 -5.81 0.52 10.72
N PHE A 133 -4.51 0.68 10.97
CA PHE A 133 -3.64 1.47 10.09
C PHE A 133 -3.65 0.96 8.65
N ALA A 134 -3.49 -0.36 8.44
CA ALA A 134 -3.52 -0.97 7.11
C ALA A 134 -4.84 -0.70 6.37
N PHE A 135 -5.97 -0.72 7.09
CA PHE A 135 -7.26 -0.35 6.53
C PHE A 135 -7.32 1.13 6.10
N ALA A 136 -6.83 2.04 6.94
CA ALA A 136 -6.74 3.45 6.58
C ALA A 136 -5.81 3.68 5.37
N LEU A 137 -4.66 3.01 5.32
CA LEU A 137 -3.71 3.10 4.20
C LEU A 137 -4.31 2.56 2.90
N TYR A 138 -4.90 1.36 2.93
CA TYR A 138 -5.59 0.78 1.76
C TYR A 138 -6.62 1.76 1.18
N HIS A 139 -7.50 2.30 2.02
CA HIS A 139 -8.51 3.25 1.56
C HIS A 139 -7.92 4.59 1.10
N ALA A 140 -6.81 5.04 1.68
CA ALA A 140 -6.11 6.24 1.23
C ALA A 140 -5.53 6.06 -0.18
N LEU A 141 -4.90 4.91 -0.46
CA LEU A 141 -4.34 4.59 -1.78
C LEU A 141 -5.45 4.40 -2.83
N MET A 142 -6.54 3.72 -2.48
CA MET A 142 -7.71 3.63 -3.36
C MET A 142 -8.30 5.02 -3.66
N ARG A 143 -8.28 5.94 -2.68
CA ARG A 143 -8.74 7.30 -2.90
C ARG A 143 -7.79 8.10 -3.80
N CYS A 144 -6.48 7.88 -3.73
CA CYS A 144 -5.52 8.44 -4.68
C CYS A 144 -5.84 8.00 -6.11
N HIS A 145 -6.02 6.70 -6.34
CA HIS A 145 -6.45 6.15 -7.63
C HIS A 145 -7.73 6.82 -8.17
N GLU A 146 -8.76 6.93 -7.33
CA GLU A 146 -10.01 7.61 -7.72
C GLU A 146 -9.83 9.09 -8.08
N LEU A 147 -8.89 9.78 -7.42
CA LEU A 147 -8.62 11.19 -7.67
C LEU A 147 -7.82 11.36 -8.97
N ASN A 148 -6.82 10.52 -9.22
CA ASN A 148 -6.06 10.49 -10.47
C ASN A 148 -6.99 10.22 -11.66
N ALA A 149 -7.88 9.22 -11.54
CA ALA A 149 -8.86 8.91 -12.57
C ALA A 149 -9.84 10.07 -12.85
N LYS A 150 -10.19 10.88 -11.84
CA LYS A 150 -11.06 12.05 -12.01
C LYS A 150 -10.40 13.21 -12.74
N THR A 151 -9.07 13.22 -12.77
CA THR A 151 -8.27 14.23 -13.44
C THR A 151 -7.71 13.70 -14.75
N ASP A 152 -8.28 12.62 -15.30
CA ASP A 152 -7.79 11.94 -16.50
C ASP A 152 -6.29 11.66 -16.43
N TRP A 153 -5.81 11.32 -15.23
CA TRP A 153 -4.40 11.03 -14.94
C TRP A 153 -3.43 12.20 -15.19
N GLU A 154 -3.93 13.41 -15.43
CA GLU A 154 -3.10 14.61 -15.60
C GLU A 154 -2.39 15.04 -14.31
N TYR A 155 -2.94 14.64 -13.16
CA TYR A 155 -2.39 14.94 -11.84
C TYR A 155 -2.21 13.67 -11.03
N GLU A 156 -1.08 13.62 -10.34
CA GLU A 156 -0.76 12.57 -9.40
C GLU A 156 -1.15 13.00 -7.98
N HIS A 157 -1.94 12.15 -7.33
CA HIS A 157 -2.37 12.31 -5.96
C HIS A 157 -1.70 11.27 -5.09
N GLU A 158 -1.06 11.72 -4.03
CA GLU A 158 -0.32 10.87 -3.11
C GLU A 158 -0.79 11.04 -1.67
N VAL A 159 -0.71 9.94 -0.92
CA VAL A 159 -0.96 9.97 0.52
C VAL A 159 0.22 10.65 1.18
N LYS A 160 0.05 11.90 1.56
CA LYS A 160 1.07 12.64 2.29
C LYS A 160 1.25 12.08 3.70
N ARG A 161 0.14 11.90 4.42
CA ARG A 161 0.18 11.57 5.86
C ARG A 161 -1.07 10.84 6.33
N ILE A 162 -0.86 9.89 7.24
CA ILE A 162 -1.91 9.24 8.04
C ILE A 162 -1.55 9.37 9.53
N ALA A 163 -2.36 10.08 10.31
CA ALA A 163 -2.07 10.35 11.73
C ALA A 163 -3.21 9.92 12.66
N VAL A 164 -2.86 9.37 13.81
CA VAL A 164 -3.84 9.07 14.87
C VAL A 164 -4.40 10.38 15.42
N VAL A 165 -5.73 10.48 15.45
CA VAL A 165 -6.44 11.56 16.14
C VAL A 165 -6.59 11.13 17.59
N GLN A 166 -5.81 11.72 18.50
CA GLN A 166 -6.05 11.55 19.92
C GLN A 166 -7.39 12.21 20.26
N ALA A 167 -8.32 11.45 20.86
CA ALA A 167 -9.53 12.04 21.39
C ALA A 167 -9.12 13.12 22.41
N LYS A 168 -9.45 14.39 22.13
CA LYS A 168 -9.38 15.43 23.16
C LYS A 168 -10.22 14.91 24.32
N ARG A 169 -9.59 14.62 25.46
CA ARG A 169 -10.30 14.43 26.72
C ARG A 169 -11.16 15.68 26.89
N SER A 170 -12.46 15.55 26.65
CA SER A 170 -13.44 16.58 26.97
C SER A 170 -13.18 16.97 28.42
N GLY A 171 -12.86 18.25 28.62
CA GLY A 171 -12.53 18.78 29.93
C GLY A 171 -13.67 18.48 30.88
N LYS A 172 -13.36 17.79 31.98
CA LYS A 172 -14.21 17.83 33.16
C LYS A 172 -14.26 19.30 33.58
N VAL A 173 -15.35 19.98 33.24
CA VAL A 173 -15.74 21.20 33.93
C VAL A 173 -16.07 20.75 35.36
N GLN A 174 -15.14 20.96 36.28
CA GLN A 174 -15.45 20.95 37.71
C GLN A 174 -16.37 22.15 37.94
N VAL A 175 -17.67 21.88 38.01
CA VAL A 175 -18.61 22.80 38.64
C VAL A 175 -18.41 22.62 40.14
N ASN A 176 -17.61 23.48 40.75
CA ASN A 176 -17.64 23.67 42.20
C ASN A 176 -18.87 24.54 42.49
N LEU A 177 -19.88 23.93 43.10
CA LEU A 177 -20.92 24.61 43.88
C LEU A 177 -20.62 24.35 45.36
#